data_AF-A0A8T3WG39-F1
#
_entry.id   AF-A0A8T3WG39-F1
#
_cell.length_a   1.000
_cell.length_b   1.000
_cell.length_c   1.000
_cell.angle_alpha   90.00
_cell.angle_beta   90.00
_cell.angle_gamma   90.00
#
_symmetry.space_group_name_H-M   'P 1'
#
loop_
_entity.id
_entity.type
_entity.pdbx_description
1 polymer ?
#
loop_
_entity_poly.entity_id
_entity_poly.type
_entity_poly.pdbx_seq_one_letter_code
_entity_poly.pdbx_strand_id
1 'polypeptide(L)'
;MGNIRKTSSFEKMLLIVGLLVLVIGYMLIGKVYVIEGSQLSWGFLQTIFLWLLMVIFIIMLAIGEDIKEGILLQQLEEIKGLKEFMHKQSKKKG
;
A
#
# COMPACT_ATOMS: atom_id res chain seq x y z
N MET A 1 5.89 14.38 -20.87
CA MET A 1 5.73 14.86 -19.49
C MET A 1 5.20 13.71 -18.66
N GLY A 2 5.94 13.24 -17.65
CA GLY A 2 5.50 12.13 -16.80
C GLY A 2 4.18 12.47 -16.12
N ASN A 3 3.17 11.63 -16.31
CA ASN A 3 1.92 11.72 -15.56
C ASN A 3 2.26 11.65 -14.09
N ILE A 4 2.12 12.76 -13.39
CA ILE A 4 2.20 12.83 -11.93
C ILE A 4 0.98 12.04 -11.46
N ARG A 5 1.14 10.73 -11.18
CA ARG A 5 0.14 9.97 -10.43
C ARG A 5 -0.13 10.78 -9.18
N LYS A 6 -1.35 11.26 -9.00
CA LYS A 6 -1.77 11.84 -7.73
C LYS A 6 -1.56 10.74 -6.70
N THR A 7 -0.55 10.89 -5.84
CA THR A 7 -0.38 10.01 -4.69
C THR A 7 -1.69 10.01 -3.93
N SER A 8 -2.34 8.85 -3.91
CA SER A 8 -3.66 8.70 -3.32
C SER A 8 -3.58 9.06 -1.84
N SER A 9 -4.65 9.61 -1.27
CA SER A 9 -4.66 9.90 0.18
C SER A 9 -4.44 8.63 1.00
N PHE A 10 -4.77 7.47 0.40
CA PHE A 10 -4.61 6.16 1.00
C PHE A 10 -3.16 5.67 0.92
N GLU A 11 -2.44 5.84 -0.19
CA GLU A 11 -0.99 5.59 -0.28
C GLU A 11 -0.22 6.37 0.81
N LYS A 12 -0.54 7.66 1.00
CA LYS A 12 0.05 8.48 2.06
C LYS A 12 -0.28 7.96 3.45
N MET A 13 -1.51 7.52 3.68
CA MET A 13 -1.92 6.90 4.94
C MET A 13 -1.15 5.61 5.20
N LEU A 14 -0.97 4.77 4.18
CA LEU A 14 -0.27 3.49 4.29
C LEU A 14 1.22 3.67 4.55
N LEU A 15 1.84 4.70 3.96
CA LEU A 15 3.22 5.09 4.28
C LEU A 15 3.36 5.53 5.74
N ILE A 16 2.43 6.34 6.24
CA ILE A 16 2.43 6.78 7.65
C ILE A 16 2.25 5.58 8.59
N VAL A 17 1.30 4.69 8.29
CA VAL A 17 1.07 3.48 9.08
C VAL A 17 2.28 2.55 9.04
N GLY A 18 2.88 2.34 7.87
CA GLY A 18 4.10 1.54 7.72
C GLY A 18 5.27 2.10 8.53
N LEU A 19 5.46 3.43 8.50
CA LEU A 19 6.47 4.11 9.31
C LEU A 19 6.22 3.92 10.81
N LEU A 20 4.97 4.08 11.26
CA LEU A 20 4.61 3.88 12.66
C LEU A 20 4.87 2.44 13.11
N VAL A 21 4.53 1.44 12.29
CA VAL A 21 4.78 0.03 12.60
C VAL A 21 6.27 -0.28 12.69
N LEU A 22 7.11 0.38 11.86
CA LEU A 22 8.56 0.23 11.94
C LEU A 22 9.12 0.81 13.24
N VAL A 23 8.75 2.05 13.59
CA VAL A 23 9.24 2.72 14.80
C VAL A 23 8.75 2.02 16.06
N ILE A 24 7.44 1.77 16.15
CA ILE A 24 6.84 1.13 17.33
C ILE A 24 7.34 -0.30 17.47
N GLY A 25 7.42 -1.05 16.38
CA GLY A 25 7.92 -2.42 16.42
C GLY A 25 9.36 -2.51 16.88
N TYR A 26 10.23 -1.61 16.40
CA TYR A 26 11.61 -1.52 16.89
C TYR A 26 11.67 -1.21 18.40
N MET A 27 10.88 -0.25 18.88
CA MET A 27 10.82 0.09 20.31
C MET A 27 10.31 -1.08 21.17
N LEU A 28 9.29 -1.80 20.70
CA LEU A 28 8.73 -2.95 21.41
C LEU A 28 9.71 -4.11 21.46
N ILE A 29 10.39 -4.42 20.35
CA ILE A 29 11.44 -5.44 20.29
C ILE A 29 12.58 -5.08 21.25
N GLY A 30 13.01 -3.82 21.27
CA GLY A 30 14.02 -3.35 22.22
C GLY A 30 13.60 -3.50 23.69
N LYS A 31 12.33 -3.26 24.00
CA LYS A 31 11.79 -3.53 25.35
C LYS A 31 11.80 -5.03 25.70
N VAL A 32 11.37 -5.89 24.78
CA VAL A 32 11.38 -7.34 24.99
C VAL A 32 12.80 -7.84 25.24
N TYR A 33 13.78 -7.34 24.47
CA TYR A 33 15.19 -7.68 24.67
C TYR A 33 15.70 -7.36 26.08
N VAL A 34 15.36 -6.17 26.59
CA VAL A 34 15.78 -5.74 27.94
C VAL A 34 15.05 -6.55 29.02
N ILE A 35 13.76 -6.84 28.84
CA ILE A 35 12.96 -7.60 29.81
C ILE A 35 13.42 -9.07 29.91
N GLU A 36 13.82 -9.67 28.79
CA GLU A 36 14.35 -11.05 28.75
C GLU A 36 15.82 -11.16 29.21
N GLY A 37 16.39 -10.10 29.81
CA GLY A 37 17.72 -10.13 30.41
C GLY A 37 18.85 -10.07 29.38
N SER A 38 18.62 -9.43 28.23
CA SER A 38 19.59 -9.26 27.13
C SER A 38 20.09 -10.57 26.51
N GLN A 39 19.38 -11.68 26.74
CA GLN A 39 19.67 -12.96 26.12
C GLN A 39 18.91 -13.09 24.79
N LEU A 40 19.55 -13.73 23.82
CA LEU A 40 18.89 -14.15 22.58
C LEU A 40 17.98 -15.34 22.90
N SER A 41 16.80 -15.03 23.42
CA SER A 41 15.72 -15.99 23.65
C SER A 41 15.07 -16.41 22.33
N TRP A 42 14.50 -17.61 22.31
CA TRP A 42 13.65 -18.06 21.21
C TRP A 42 12.42 -17.15 21.01
N GLY A 43 11.88 -16.61 22.10
CA GLY A 43 10.76 -15.66 22.08
C GLY A 43 11.13 -14.35 21.38
N PHE A 44 12.34 -13.86 21.61
CA PHE A 44 12.88 -12.68 20.92
C PHE A 44 13.02 -12.90 19.42
N LEU A 45 13.60 -14.03 19.02
CA LEU A 45 13.75 -14.38 17.60
C LEU A 45 12.39 -14.50 16.92
N GLN A 46 11.43 -15.17 17.56
CA GLN A 46 10.06 -15.28 17.08
C GLN A 46 9.41 -13.88 16.93
N THR A 47 9.60 -12.98 17.90
CA THR A 47 9.03 -11.62 17.87
C THR A 47 9.57 -10.81 16.70
N ILE A 48 10.90 -10.85 16.46
CA ILE A 48 11.51 -10.21 15.28
C ILE A 48 10.94 -10.79 13.99
N PHE A 49 10.83 -12.12 13.91
CA PHE A 49 10.31 -12.79 12.73
C PHE A 49 8.86 -12.37 12.42
N LEU A 50 7.98 -12.37 13.43
CA LEU A 50 6.59 -11.91 13.30
C LEU A 50 6.50 -10.43 12.92
N TRP A 51 7.38 -9.59 13.47
CA TRP A 51 7.43 -8.17 13.10
C TRP A 51 7.86 -7.97 11.64
N LEU A 52 8.89 -8.68 11.18
CA LEU A 52 9.30 -8.66 9.76
C LEU A 52 8.17 -9.16 8.84
N LEU A 53 7.46 -10.20 9.24
CA LEU A 53 6.32 -10.74 8.51
C LEU A 53 5.18 -9.70 8.39
N MET A 54 4.89 -8.97 9.47
CA MET A 54 3.96 -7.85 9.45
C MET A 54 4.39 -6.74 8.48
N VAL A 55 5.68 -6.38 8.46
CA VAL A 55 6.22 -5.39 7.50
C VAL A 55 6.01 -5.85 6.06
N ILE A 56 6.25 -7.13 5.77
CA ILE A 56 6.01 -7.72 4.44
C ILE A 56 4.53 -7.61 4.05
N PHE A 57 3.60 -7.89 4.97
CA PHE A 57 2.18 -7.75 4.68
C PHE A 57 1.76 -6.31 4.37
N ILE A 58 2.31 -5.32 5.09
CA ILE A 58 2.05 -3.90 4.79
C ILE A 58 2.53 -3.55 3.39
N ILE A 59 3.71 -4.02 2.99
CA ILE A 59 4.23 -3.83 1.63
C ILE A 59 3.32 -4.50 0.59
N MET A 60 2.88 -5.74 0.84
CA MET A 60 1.94 -6.43 -0.05
C MET A 60 0.61 -5.69 -0.19
N LEU A 61 0.09 -5.11 0.90
CA LEU A 61 -1.14 -4.32 0.88
C LEU A 61 -0.95 -3.06 0.03
N ALA A 62 0.18 -2.35 0.18
CA ALA A 62 0.50 -1.19 -0.63
C ALA A 62 0.49 -1.53 -2.13
N ILE A 63 1.18 -2.61 -2.50
CA ILE A 63 1.25 -3.07 -3.91
C ILE A 63 -0.14 -3.51 -4.41
N GLY A 64 -0.90 -4.24 -3.60
CA GLY A 64 -2.24 -4.71 -3.98
C GLY A 64 -3.22 -3.57 -4.23
N GLU A 65 -3.11 -2.50 -3.44
CA GLU A 65 -3.88 -1.28 -3.64
C GLU A 65 -3.46 -0.53 -4.90
N ASP A 66 -2.15 -0.37 -5.13
CA ASP A 66 -1.61 0.24 -6.35
C ASP A 66 -2.15 -0.42 -7.62
N ILE A 67 -2.20 -1.76 -7.63
CA ILE A 67 -2.74 -2.54 -8.75
C ILE A 67 -4.24 -2.24 -8.92
N LYS A 68 -4.99 -2.18 -7.83
CA LYS A 68 -6.44 -1.93 -7.85
C LYS A 68 -6.76 -0.52 -8.37
N GLU A 69 -6.03 0.50 -7.94
CA GLU A 69 -6.18 1.86 -8.47
C GLU A 69 -5.82 1.93 -9.95
N GLY A 70 -4.76 1.23 -10.37
CA GLY A 70 -4.36 1.13 -11.78
C GLY A 70 -5.47 0.57 -12.68
N ILE A 71 -6.11 -0.52 -12.26
CA ILE A 71 -7.22 -1.14 -13.00
C ILE A 71 -8.43 -0.21 -13.09
N LEU A 72 -8.79 0.46 -11.99
CA LEU A 72 -9.94 1.37 -11.97
C LEU A 72 -9.77 2.57 -12.90
N LEU A 73 -8.57 3.15 -12.96
CA LEU A 73 -8.27 4.25 -13.86
C LEU A 73 -8.40 3.82 -15.33
N GLN A 74 -7.90 2.62 -15.66
CA GLN A 74 -8.01 2.07 -17.00
C GLN A 74 -9.47 1.86 -17.43
N GLN A 75 -10.31 1.29 -16.55
CA GLN A 75 -11.74 1.14 -16.83
C GLN A 75 -12.46 2.49 -17.00
N LEU A 76 -12.10 3.50 -16.20
CA LEU A 76 -12.71 4.82 -16.31
C LEU A 76 -12.38 5.48 -17.65
N GLU A 77 -11.15 5.29 -18.14
CA GLU A 77 -10.68 5.81 -19.41
C GLU A 77 -11.36 5.12 -20.61
N GLU A 78 -11.54 3.80 -20.53
CA GLU A 78 -12.31 3.02 -21.51
C GLU A 78 -13.78 3.48 -21.57
N ILE A 79 -14.43 3.70 -20.43
CA ILE A 79 -15.83 4.18 -20.37
C ILE A 79 -15.95 5.59 -20.97
N LYS A 80 -15.00 6.49 -20.67
CA LYS A 80 -14.96 7.83 -21.30
C LYS A 80 -14.80 7.74 -22.80
N GLY A 81 -13.88 6.89 -23.29
CA GLY A 81 -13.68 6.65 -24.71
C GLY A 81 -14.96 6.18 -25.40
N LEU A 82 -15.65 5.19 -24.82
CA LEU A 82 -16.95 4.72 -25.33
C LEU A 82 -18.00 5.83 -25.38
N LYS A 83 -18.10 6.64 -24.32
CA LYS A 83 -19.06 7.76 -24.26
C LYS A 83 -18.81 8.79 -25.37
N GLU A 84 -17.56 9.15 -25.61
CA GLU A 84 -17.20 10.07 -26.69
C GLU A 84 -17.48 9.48 -28.08
N PHE A 85 -17.17 8.20 -28.29
CA PHE A 85 -17.49 7.51 -29.54
C PHE A 85 -19.00 7.47 -29.81
N MET A 86 -19.82 7.18 -28.79
CA MET A 86 -21.29 7.20 -28.91
C MET A 86 -21.81 8.61 -29.21
N HIS A 87 -21.30 9.63 -28.53
CA HIS A 87 -21.71 11.01 -28.77
C HIS A 87 -21.33 11.47 -30.19
N LYS A 88 -20.16 11.05 -30.69
CA LYS A 88 -19.70 11.36 -32.06
C LYS A 88 -20.53 10.63 -33.13
N GLN A 89 -20.92 9.37 -32.89
CA GLN A 89 -21.85 8.62 -33.74
C GLN A 89 -23.25 9.25 -33.80
N SER A 90 -23.78 9.68 -32.65
CA SER A 90 -25.08 10.37 -32.58
C SER A 90 -25.10 11.67 -33.37
N LYS A 91 -23.98 12.39 -33.44
CA LYS A 91 -23.84 13.67 -34.17
C LYS A 91 -23.61 13.50 -35.67
N LYS A 92 -23.28 12.29 -36.14
CA LYS A 92 -22.99 11.97 -37.55
C LYS A 92 -24.18 11.33 -38.29
N LYS A 93 -25.24 10.99 -37.56
CA LYS A 93 -26.48 10.35 -38.06
C LYS A 93 -27.69 11.30 -38.14
N GLY A 94 -27.54 12.56 -37.76
CA GLY A 94 -28.51 13.64 -38.00
C GLY A 94 -27.91 14.66 -38.96
#